data_AF-A0A370QA37-F1
#
_entry.id   AF-A0A370QA37-F1
#
_cell.length_a   1.000
_cell.length_b   1.000
_cell.length_c   1.000
_cell.angle_alpha   90.00
_cell.angle_beta   90.00
_cell.angle_gamma   90.00
#
_symmetry.space_group_name_H-M   'P 1'
#
loop_
_entity.id
_entity.type
_entity.pdbx_description
1 polymer ?
#
loop_
_entity_poly.entity_id
_entity_poly.type
_entity_poly.pdbx_seq_one_letter_code
_entity_poly.pdbx_strand_id
1 'polypeptide(L)' 'MKKLIQIIGAAWGAKKIGGGKCGCIGTIFVFIILYVVLGYVLEWF' A
#
# COMPACT_ATOMS: atom_id res chain seq x y z
N MET A 1 -10.82 12.73 -0.88
CA MET A 1 -9.94 12.70 0.32
C MET A 1 -9.56 11.28 0.76
N LYS A 2 -10.48 10.29 0.77
CA LYS A 2 -10.17 8.88 1.12
C LYS A 2 -9.01 8.26 0.30
N LYS A 3 -8.98 8.51 -1.01
CA LYS A 3 -7.93 8.00 -1.92
C LYS A 3 -6.52 8.51 -1.61
N LEU A 4 -6.37 9.76 -1.18
CA LEU A 4 -5.04 10.32 -0.83
C LEU A 4 -4.48 9.64 0.41
N ILE A 5 -5.31 9.45 1.45
CA ILE A 5 -4.90 8.75 2.68
C ILE A 5 -4.57 7.29 2.37
N GLN A 6 -5.35 6.65 1.48
CA GLN A 6 -5.12 5.29 1.03
C GLN A 6 -3.79 5.15 0.25
N ILE A 7 -3.50 6.07 -0.68
CA ILE A 7 -2.25 6.07 -1.47
C ILE A 7 -1.06 6.32 -0.55
N ILE A 8 -1.14 7.30 0.36
CA ILE A 8 -0.04 7.64 1.26
C ILE A 8 0.20 6.49 2.26
N GLY A 9 -0.87 5.91 2.82
CA GLY A 9 -0.77 4.76 3.73
C GLY A 9 -0.21 3.51 3.04
N ALA A 10 -0.67 3.21 1.82
CA ALA A 10 -0.15 2.10 1.04
C ALA A 10 1.31 2.34 0.60
N ALA A 11 1.67 3.56 0.22
CA ALA A 11 3.05 3.93 -0.13
C ALA A 11 3.99 3.77 1.06
N TRP A 12 3.56 4.24 2.23
CA TRP A 12 4.36 4.17 3.44
C TRP A 12 4.55 2.73 3.93
N GLY A 13 3.47 1.94 3.93
CA GLY A 13 3.53 0.52 4.28
C GLY A 13 4.32 -0.32 3.26
N ALA A 14 4.18 -0.06 1.97
CA ALA A 14 4.97 -0.73 0.93
C ALA A 14 6.45 -0.38 1.01
N LYS A 15 6.80 0.86 1.37
CA LYS A 15 8.20 1.27 1.59
C LYS A 15 8.80 0.59 2.83
N LYS A 16 8.02 0.43 3.91
CA LYS A 16 8.41 -0.30 5.12
C LYS A 16 8.67 -1.78 4.86
N ILE A 17 7.81 -2.43 4.08
CA ILE A 17 7.89 -3.88 3.79
C ILE A 17 8.88 -4.16 2.65
N GLY A 18 8.94 -3.31 1.63
CA GLY A 18 9.77 -3.47 0.44
C GLY A 18 11.19 -2.94 0.55
N GLY A 19 11.56 -2.29 1.66
CA GLY A 19 12.80 -1.53 1.89
C GLY A 19 14.13 -2.30 1.89
N GLY A 20 14.38 -3.15 0.89
CA GLY A 20 15.72 -3.65 0.57
C GLY A 20 15.83 -5.15 0.26
N LYS A 21 14.76 -5.94 0.42
CA LYS A 21 14.81 -7.41 0.23
C LYS A 21 13.96 -7.96 -0.91
N CYS A 22 12.97 -7.23 -1.41
CA CYS A 22 11.96 -7.75 -2.35
C CYS A 22 12.04 -7.19 -3.78
N GLY A 23 13.05 -6.37 -4.10
CA GLY A 23 13.22 -5.75 -5.42
C GLY A 23 12.08 -4.81 -5.84
N CYS A 24 12.19 -4.22 -7.03
CA CYS A 24 11.17 -3.32 -7.57
C CYS A 24 9.81 -4.00 -7.75
N ILE A 25 9.79 -5.25 -8.24
CA ILE A 25 8.55 -6.01 -8.48
C ILE A 25 7.82 -6.34 -7.18
N GLY A 26 8.55 -6.80 -6.15
CA GLY A 26 7.94 -7.11 -4.85
C GLY A 26 7.35 -5.87 -4.19
N THR A 27 8.01 -4.71 -4.33
CA THR A 27 7.51 -3.45 -3.78
C THR A 27 6.22 -3.00 -4.47
N ILE A 28 6.10 -3.18 -5.80
CA ILE A 28 4.88 -2.88 -6.55
C ILE A 28 3.74 -3.80 -6.13
N PHE A 29 4.00 -5.10 -6.00
CA PHE A 29 2.99 -6.07 -5.54
C PHE A 29 2.48 -5.75 -4.14
N VAL A 30 3.39 -5.47 -3.19
CA VAL A 30 3.03 -5.10 -1.82
C VAL A 30 2.24 -3.79 -1.79
N PHE A 31 2.60 -2.81 -2.63
CA PHE A 31 1.84 -1.56 -2.75
C PHE A 31 0.41 -1.80 -3.22
N ILE A 32 0.22 -2.63 -4.26
CA ILE A 32 -1.12 -2.96 -4.78
C ILE A 32 -1.95 -3.67 -3.70
N ILE A 33 -1.37 -4.65 -3.01
CA ILE A 33 -2.06 -5.38 -1.93
C ILE A 33 -2.48 -4.43 -0.81
N LEU A 34 -1.57 -3.60 -0.31
CA LEU A 34 -1.89 -2.62 0.74
C LEU A 34 -2.92 -1.60 0.26
N TYR A 35 -2.83 -1.15 -0.99
CA TYR A 35 -3.78 -0.21 -1.56
C TYR A 35 -5.19 -0.81 -1.63
N VAL A 36 -5.33 -2.06 -2.07
CA VAL A 36 -6.62 -2.74 -2.14
C VAL A 36 -7.19 -2.99 -0.74
N VAL A 37 -6.38 -3.52 0.19
CA VAL A 37 -6.83 -3.81 1.57
C VAL A 37 -7.26 -2.52 2.27
N LEU A 38 -6.45 -1.46 2.18
CA LEU A 38 -6.75 -0.19 2.82
C LEU A 38 -7.97 0.49 2.17
N GLY A 39 -8.18 0.28 0.87
CA GLY A 39 -9.40 0.71 0.18
C GLY A 39 -10.64 -0.03 0.64
N TYR A 40 -10.55 -1.36 0.80
CA TYR A 40 -11.64 -2.18 1.31
C TYR A 40 -12.02 -1.77 2.74
N VAL A 41 -11.03 -1.55 3.59
CA VAL A 41 -11.22 -1.10 4.99
C VAL A 41 -11.83 0.30 5.05
N LEU A 42 -11.38 1.24 4.20
CA LEU A 42 -11.92 2.61 4.13
C LEU A 42 -13.30 2.72 3.46
N GLU A 43 -13.71 1.69 2.73
CA GLU A 43 -15.05 1.57 2.15
C GLU A 43 -16.02 0.91 3.13
N TRP A 44 -15.53 0.01 3.97
CA TRP A 44 -16.27 -0.58 5.08
C TRP A 44 -16.50 0.37 6.27
N PHE A 45 -15.69 1.43 6.39
CA PHE A 45 -15.73 2.44 7.46
C PHE A 45 -16.32 3.78 6.98
#